data_AF-A0A8D5U3K0-F1
#
_entry.id   AF-A0A8D5U3K0-F1
#
_cell.length_a   1.000
_cell.length_b   1.000
_cell.length_c   1.000
_cell.angle_alpha   90.00
_cell.angle_beta   90.00
_cell.angle_gamma   90.00
#
_symmetry.space_group_name_H-M   'P 1'
#
loop_
_entity.id
_entity.type
_entity.pdbx_description
1 polymer ?
#
loop_
_entity_poly.entity_id
_entity_poly.type
_entity_poly.pdbx_seq_one_letter_code
_entity_poly.pdbx_strand_id
1 'polypeptide(L)' 'MNQLEVIETLIKERQGNRPRYEKGHVILALNVIRTKQPIGRITIMKEVGLSEASVKTLIKRMKEVGLVTVDKVGGV' A
#
# COMPACT_ATOMS: atom_id res chain seq x y z
N MET A 1 -15.67 9.23 -4.62
CA MET A 1 -14.54 8.91 -5.50
C MET A 1 -14.84 7.61 -6.22
N ASN A 2 -14.58 7.57 -7.52
CA ASN A 2 -14.56 6.32 -8.30
C ASN A 2 -13.30 5.50 -7.92
N GLN A 3 -13.33 4.17 -8.08
CA GLN A 3 -12.21 3.27 -7.80
C GLN A 3 -10.92 3.69 -8.51
N LEU A 4 -11.03 4.19 -9.75
CA LEU A 4 -9.89 4.69 -10.52
C LEU A 4 -9.26 5.93 -9.88
N GLU A 5 -10.07 6.87 -9.39
CA GLU A 5 -9.60 8.10 -8.74
C GLU A 5 -8.81 7.80 -7.46
N VAL A 6 -9.23 6.77 -6.71
CA VAL A 6 -8.53 6.33 -5.51
C VAL A 6 -7.14 5.80 -5.88
N ILE A 7 -7.05 4.94 -6.90
CA ILE A 7 -5.76 4.39 -7.35
C ILE A 7 -4.83 5.51 -7.87
N GLU A 8 -5.35 6.46 -8.64
CA GLU A 8 -4.59 7.63 -9.09
C GLU A 8 -4.05 8.44 -7.91
N THR A 9 -4.90 8.67 -6.89
CA THR A 9 -4.51 9.39 -5.67
C THR A 9 -3.36 8.70 -4.93
N LEU A 10 -3.32 7.36 -4.94
CA LEU A 10 -2.25 6.60 -4.31
C LEU A 10 -0.91 6.75 -5.03
N ILE A 11 -0.89 6.82 -6.36
CA ILE A 11 0.36 6.91 -7.15
C ILE A 11 0.79 8.34 -7.47
N LYS A 12 -0.08 9.33 -7.25
CA LYS A 12 0.18 10.73 -7.57
C LYS A 12 1.44 11.25 -6.86
N GLU A 13 2.20 12.08 -7.56
CA GLU A 13 3.30 12.82 -6.96
C GLU A 13 2.81 13.71 -5.82
N ARG A 14 3.57 13.77 -4.72
CA ARG A 14 3.31 14.70 -3.62
C ARG A 14 4.60 15.45 -3.31
N GLN A 15 4.57 16.78 -3.35
CA GLN A 15 5.71 17.65 -3.04
C GLN A 15 6.97 17.29 -3.85
N GLY A 16 6.85 17.09 -5.16
CA GLY A 16 7.98 16.69 -6.01
C GLY A 16 8.37 15.21 -5.91
N ASN A 17 7.80 14.45 -4.97
CA ASN A 17 8.18 13.06 -4.71
C ASN A 17 7.15 12.09 -5.29
N ARG A 18 7.53 11.45 -6.40
CA ARG A 18 6.76 10.36 -6.98
C ARG A 18 7.05 9.06 -6.24
N PRO A 19 6.02 8.31 -5.81
CA PRO A 19 6.25 6.99 -5.21
C PRO A 19 6.99 6.05 -6.17
N ARG A 20 7.91 5.24 -5.63
CA ARG A 20 8.57 4.16 -6.36
C ARG A 20 7.69 2.89 -6.41
N TYR A 21 6.45 3.07 -6.83
CA TYR A 21 5.49 2.01 -7.13
C TYR A 21 4.44 2.54 -8.10
N GLU A 22 3.67 1.63 -8.69
CA GLU A 22 2.71 1.91 -9.77
C GLU A 22 1.36 1.26 -9.47
N LYS A 23 0.36 1.50 -10.34
CA LYS A 23 -1.01 0.98 -10.19
C LYS A 23 -1.05 -0.54 -9.98
N GLY A 24 -0.23 -1.29 -10.72
CA GLY A 24 -0.15 -2.75 -10.58
C GLY A 24 0.24 -3.18 -9.16
N HIS A 25 1.19 -2.47 -8.54
CA HIS A 25 1.60 -2.73 -7.16
C HIS A 25 0.49 -2.40 -6.16
N VAL A 26 -0.31 -1.36 -6.41
CA VAL A 26 -1.48 -1.04 -5.58
C VAL A 26 -2.50 -2.18 -5.60
N ILE A 27 -2.84 -2.66 -6.80
CA ILE A 27 -3.81 -3.74 -6.99
C ILE A 27 -3.30 -5.04 -6.38
N LEU A 28 -2.02 -5.36 -6.59
CA LEU A 28 -1.38 -6.55 -6.01
C LEU A 28 -1.39 -6.48 -4.48
N ALA A 29 -1.02 -5.34 -3.89
CA ALA A 29 -1.04 -5.16 -2.45
C ALA A 29 -2.46 -5.31 -1.87
N LEU A 30 -3.48 -4.74 -2.50
CA LEU A 30 -4.87 -4.92 -2.07
C LEU A 30 -5.30 -6.38 -2.14
N ASN A 31 -4.93 -7.11 -3.20
CA ASN A 31 -5.22 -8.54 -3.31
C ASN A 31 -4.51 -9.36 -2.23
N VAL A 32 -3.22 -9.10 -1.99
CA VAL A 32 -2.44 -9.75 -0.93
C VAL A 32 -3.05 -9.49 0.45
N ILE A 33 -3.38 -8.24 0.76
CA ILE A 33 -3.99 -7.87 2.05
C ILE A 33 -5.36 -8.55 2.19
N ARG A 34 -6.23 -8.47 1.17
CA ARG A 34 -7.56 -9.09 1.20
C ARG A 34 -7.50 -10.60 1.45
N THR A 35 -6.50 -11.28 0.90
CA THR A 35 -6.37 -12.74 0.94
C THR A 35 -5.61 -13.27 2.15
N LYS A 36 -4.67 -12.49 2.71
CA LYS A 36 -3.74 -12.95 3.76
C LYS A 36 -3.87 -12.19 5.09
N GLN A 37 -4.84 -11.28 5.22
CA GLN A 37 -5.05 -10.54 6.48
C GLN A 37 -5.35 -11.47 7.66
N PRO A 38 -4.84 -11.18 8.88
CA PRO A 38 -3.92 -10.08 9.19
C PRO A 38 -2.50 -10.35 8.65
N ILE A 39 -1.90 -9.35 8.00
CA ILE A 39 -0.59 -9.49 7.34
C ILE A 39 0.37 -8.36 7.74
N GLY A 40 1.62 -8.74 8.02
CA GLY A 40 2.69 -7.80 8.40
C GLY A 40 3.39 -7.15 7.20
N ARG A 41 4.05 -6.03 7.47
CA ARG A 41 4.79 -5.23 6.47
C ARG A 41 5.83 -6.05 5.70
N ILE A 42 6.60 -6.90 6.40
CA ILE A 42 7.67 -7.71 5.80
C ILE A 42 7.10 -8.68 4.76
N THR A 43 5.97 -9.34 5.07
CA THR A 43 5.31 -10.24 4.12
C THR A 43 4.76 -9.45 2.93
N ILE A 44 4.12 -8.30 3.14
CA ILE A 44 3.65 -7.44 2.05
C ILE A 44 4.81 -7.04 1.11
N MET A 45 5.99 -6.70 1.66
CA MET A 45 7.17 -6.39 0.84
C MET A 45 7.58 -7.54 -0.07
N LYS A 46 7.65 -8.77 0.47
CA LYS A 46 8.02 -9.97 -0.28
C LYS A 46 7.01 -10.28 -1.39
N GLU A 47 5.71 -10.16 -1.07
CA GLU A 47 4.62 -10.48 -1.99
C GLU A 47 4.45 -9.46 -3.11
N VAL A 48 4.69 -8.18 -2.82
CA VAL A 48 4.49 -7.08 -3.80
C VAL A 48 5.80 -6.74 -4.53
N GLY A 49 6.95 -7.26 -4.09
CA GLY A 49 8.25 -7.02 -4.72
C GLY A 49 8.78 -5.59 -4.54
N LEU A 50 8.41 -4.93 -3.44
CA LEU A 50 8.75 -3.53 -3.16
C LEU A 50 9.72 -3.38 -1.99
N SER A 51 10.51 -2.31 -2.01
CA SER A 51 11.36 -1.92 -0.87
C SER A 51 10.52 -1.54 0.35
N GLU A 52 11.13 -1.55 1.53
CA GLU A 52 10.44 -1.16 2.75
C GLU A 52 9.91 0.27 2.69
N ALA A 53 10.70 1.20 2.14
CA ALA A 53 10.28 2.59 1.97
C ALA A 53 9.05 2.72 1.05
N SER A 54 9.04 1.97 -0.06
CA SER A 54 7.90 1.93 -0.98
C SER A 54 6.65 1.35 -0.32
N VAL A 55 6.77 0.23 0.40
CA VAL A 55 5.64 -0.39 1.11
C VAL A 55 5.13 0.48 2.25
N LYS A 56 6.00 1.11 3.04
CA LYS A 56 5.59 2.07 4.08
C LYS A 56 4.79 3.21 3.48
N THR A 57 5.26 3.76 2.36
CA THR A 57 4.55 4.82 1.64
C THR A 57 3.21 4.34 1.10
N LEU A 58 3.16 3.14 0.52
CA LEU A 58 1.94 2.54 -0.01
C LEU A 58 0.89 2.33 1.08
N ILE A 59 1.24 1.64 2.17
CA ILE A 59 0.35 1.38 3.30
C ILE A 59 -0.11 2.69 3.95
N LYS A 60 0.80 3.65 4.14
CA LYS A 60 0.45 4.97 4.67
C LYS A 60 -0.63 5.64 3.82
N ARG A 61 -0.44 5.68 2.50
CA ARG A 61 -1.41 6.32 1.61
C ARG A 61 -2.73 5.56 1.53
N MET A 62 -2.70 4.23 1.52
CA MET A 62 -3.91 3.40 1.60
C MET A 62 -4.69 3.68 2.88
N LYS A 63 -4.00 3.84 4.01
CA LYS A 63 -4.62 4.21 5.30
C LYS A 63 -5.24 5.60 5.24
N GLU A 64 -4.56 6.59 4.67
CA GLU A 64 -5.07 7.96 4.53
C GLU A 64 -6.38 8.03 3.73
N VAL A 65 -6.54 7.18 2.72
CA VAL A 65 -7.77 7.10 1.90
C VAL A 65 -8.78 6.07 2.43
N GLY A 66 -8.53 5.46 3.59
CA GLY A 66 -9.46 4.53 4.25
C GLY A 66 -9.54 3.13 3.64
N LEU A 67 -8.58 2.72 2.81
CA LEU A 67 -8.58 1.38 2.20
C LEU A 67 -8.10 0.27 3.14
N VAL A 68 -7.26 0.61 4.12
CA VAL A 68 -6.69 -0.34 5.09
C VAL A 68 -6.64 0.27 6.48
N THR A 69 -6.79 -0.57 7.50
CA THR A 69 -6.46 -0.23 8.89
C THR A 69 -5.07 -0.75 9.24
N VAL A 70 -4.39 -0.07 10.17
CA VAL A 70 -3.07 -0.48 10.66
C VAL A 70 -3.09 -0.41 12.16
N ASP A 71 -2.99 -1.57 12.80
CA ASP A 71 -2.97 -1.73 14.24
C ASP A 71 -1.57 -2.06 14.75
N LYS A 72 -1.33 -1.77 16.03
CA LYS A 72 -0.07 -2.08 16.73
C LYS A 72 0.05 -3.55 17.11
N VAL A 73 -0.70 -4.46 16.49
CA VAL A 73 -0.46 -5.89 16.70
C VAL A 73 0.98 -6.14 16.26
N GLY A 74 1.85 -6.33 17.25
CA GLY A 74 3.28 -6.41 17.09
C GLY A 74 3.60 -7.63 16.24
N GLY A 75 3.73 -7.44 14.94
CA GLY A 75 4.39 -8.41 14.08
C GLY A 75 5.85 -8.43 14.50
N VAL A 76 6.23 -9.52 15.17
CA VAL A 76 7.62 -9.93 15.37
C VAL A 76 8.32 -10.05 14.01
#